data_AF-A0A7M4AAW0-F1
#
_entry.id   AF-A0A7M4AAW0-F1
#
_cell.length_a   1.000
_cell.length_b   1.000
_cell.length_c   1.000
_cell.angle_alpha   90.00
_cell.angle_beta   90.00
_cell.angle_gamma   90.00
#
_symmetry.space_group_name_H-M   'P 1'
#
loop_
_entity.id
_entity.type
_entity.pdbx_description
1 polymer ?
#
loop_
_entity_poly.entity_id
_entity_poly.type
_entity_poly.pdbx_seq_one_letter_code
_entity_poly.pdbx_strand_id
1 'polypeptide(L)'
;TVEFGLVMPTILLSMVSLSNWIDSLKGIIDELTLILGGILLILCILTVPFKKEEWTMTLVTDSHLLLYSGLLLTGAFTTLYLPIVLISLSTTVWIIGIMQLRRILRILGLFDLIIAILASLMILGAKMLEPTTLLISLIVLAVELGLVAWLSLSNEDEIVKD
;
A
#
# COMPACT_ATOMS: atom_id res chain seq x y z
N THR A 1 17.78 1.70 -15.20
CA THR A 1 17.30 1.94 -13.83
C THR A 1 16.29 0.90 -13.35
N VAL A 2 15.59 0.18 -14.24
CA VAL A 2 14.71 -0.96 -13.88
C VAL A 2 15.45 -2.11 -13.16
N GLU A 3 16.74 -2.29 -13.43
CA GLU A 3 17.53 -3.42 -12.93
C GLU A 3 17.70 -3.48 -11.40
N PHE A 4 17.59 -2.34 -10.69
CA PHE A 4 17.73 -2.31 -9.23
C PHE A 4 16.41 -2.39 -8.47
N GLY A 5 15.27 -2.18 -9.15
CA GLY A 5 14.00 -2.07 -8.44
C GLY A 5 13.59 -3.37 -7.78
N LEU A 6 13.59 -4.46 -8.54
CA LEU A 6 13.15 -5.75 -8.02
C LEU A 6 14.21 -6.46 -7.15
N VAL A 7 15.39 -5.87 -6.95
CA VAL A 7 16.48 -6.50 -6.19
C VAL A 7 16.09 -6.65 -4.72
N MET A 8 15.49 -5.63 -4.12
CA MET A 8 15.08 -5.68 -2.72
C MET A 8 14.01 -6.76 -2.46
N PRO A 9 12.88 -6.80 -3.21
CA PRO A 9 11.91 -7.87 -3.07
C PRO A 9 12.50 -9.25 -3.35
N THR A 10 13.29 -9.43 -4.42
CA THR A 10 13.82 -10.76 -4.77
C THR A 10 14.75 -11.32 -3.69
N ILE A 11 15.62 -10.49 -3.10
CA ILE A 11 16.46 -10.91 -1.98
C ILE A 11 15.58 -11.35 -0.81
N LEU A 12 14.60 -10.55 -0.40
CA LEU A 12 13.75 -10.88 0.74
C LEU A 12 12.90 -12.13 0.51
N LEU A 13 12.29 -12.27 -0.66
CA LEU A 13 11.54 -13.49 -1.04
C LEU A 13 12.44 -14.74 -1.08
N SER A 14 13.70 -14.61 -1.47
CA SER A 14 14.66 -15.72 -1.38
C SER A 14 14.99 -16.09 0.07
N MET A 15 15.10 -15.10 0.96
CA MET A 15 15.31 -15.33 2.39
C MET A 15 14.09 -15.97 3.06
N VAL A 16 12.87 -15.60 2.66
CA VAL A 16 11.62 -16.25 3.08
C VAL A 16 11.60 -17.72 2.65
N SER A 17 12.02 -18.02 1.42
CA SER A 17 12.12 -19.40 0.95
C SER A 17 13.09 -20.22 1.82
N LEU A 18 14.23 -19.63 2.17
CA LEU A 18 15.21 -20.26 3.06
C LEU A 18 14.71 -20.40 4.51
N SER A 19 14.00 -19.39 5.03
CA SER A 19 13.49 -19.39 6.40
C SER A 19 12.48 -20.52 6.65
N ASN A 20 11.76 -20.95 5.62
CA ASN A 20 10.86 -22.11 5.70
C ASN A 20 11.58 -23.45 6.00
N TRP A 21 12.90 -23.53 5.78
CA TRP A 21 13.71 -24.71 6.12
C TRP A 21 14.35 -24.62 7.51
N ILE A 22 14.34 -23.43 8.15
CA ILE A 22 14.91 -23.18 9.47
C ILE A 22 13.84 -22.54 10.35
N ASP A 23 13.19 -23.33 11.20
CA ASP A 23 12.08 -22.89 12.07
C ASP A 23 12.40 -21.64 12.91
N SER A 24 13.65 -21.52 13.39
CA SER A 24 14.10 -20.38 14.20
C SER A 24 14.16 -19.06 13.42
N LEU A 25 14.22 -19.10 12.09
CA LEU A 25 14.29 -17.91 11.23
C LEU A 25 12.94 -17.52 10.67
N LYS A 26 11.99 -18.47 10.57
CA LYS A 26 10.69 -18.26 9.91
C LYS A 26 9.96 -17.03 10.44
N GLY A 27 9.63 -17.01 11.74
CA GLY A 27 8.88 -15.90 12.35
C GLY A 27 9.60 -14.55 12.27
N ILE A 28 10.93 -14.55 12.36
CA ILE A 28 11.74 -13.31 12.30
C ILE A 28 11.72 -12.72 10.89
N ILE A 29 11.92 -13.57 9.87
CA ILE A 29 11.96 -13.13 8.47
C ILE A 29 10.57 -12.71 7.99
N ASP A 30 9.51 -13.40 8.43
CA ASP A 30 8.13 -13.07 8.08
C ASP A 30 7.76 -11.65 8.58
N GLU A 31 8.07 -11.34 9.85
CA GLU A 31 7.81 -10.03 10.44
C GLU A 31 8.71 -8.95 9.84
N LEU A 32 9.99 -9.26 9.59
CA LEU A 32 10.93 -8.35 8.93
C LEU A 32 10.44 -7.95 7.52
N THR A 33 9.87 -8.89 6.77
CA THR A 33 9.32 -8.64 5.42
C THR A 33 8.19 -7.61 5.47
N LEU A 34 7.29 -7.72 6.46
CA LEU A 34 6.20 -6.77 6.67
C LEU A 34 6.71 -5.38 7.07
N ILE A 35 7.67 -5.32 8.01
CA ILE A 35 8.26 -4.05 8.48
C ILE A 35 8.98 -3.33 7.34
N LEU A 36 9.77 -4.05 6.53
CA LEU A 36 10.47 -3.48 5.37
C LEU A 36 9.50 -2.93 4.34
N GLY A 37 8.37 -3.61 4.08
CA GLY A 37 7.31 -3.10 3.24
C GLY A 37 6.76 -1.74 3.73
N GLY A 38 6.57 -1.60 5.04
CA GLY A 38 6.15 -0.33 5.66
C GLY A 38 7.21 0.77 5.54
N ILE A 39 8.49 0.43 5.75
CA ILE A 39 9.61 1.39 5.59
C ILE A 39 9.68 1.91 4.15
N LEU A 40 9.50 1.04 3.15
CA LEU A 40 9.49 1.43 1.74
C LEU A 40 8.32 2.35 1.41
N LEU A 41 7.16 2.15 2.00
CA LEU A 41 6.02 3.06 1.87
C LEU A 41 6.35 4.45 2.42
N ILE A 42 6.99 4.54 3.60
CA ILE A 42 7.46 5.82 4.16
C ILE A 42 8.49 6.48 3.24
N LEU A 43 9.44 5.70 2.73
CA LEU A 43 10.46 6.21 1.80
C LEU A 43 9.84 6.67 0.48
N CYS A 44 8.72 6.04 0.06
CA CYS A 44 7.92 6.46 -1.08
C CYS A 44 7.30 7.83 -0.85
N ILE A 45 6.75 8.11 0.34
CA ILE A 45 6.24 9.44 0.70
C ILE A 45 7.34 10.50 0.58
N LEU A 46 8.56 10.16 1.03
CA LEU A 46 9.71 11.06 0.97
C LEU A 46 10.20 11.34 -0.46
N THR A 47 9.83 10.53 -1.46
CA THR A 47 10.20 10.83 -2.86
C THR A 47 9.61 12.15 -3.35
N VAL A 48 8.45 12.54 -2.83
CA VAL A 48 7.75 13.77 -3.19
C VAL A 48 8.52 15.03 -2.76
N PRO A 49 8.84 15.26 -1.47
CA PRO A 49 9.59 16.45 -1.05
C PRO A 49 11.01 16.49 -1.63
N PHE A 50 11.63 15.33 -1.87
CA PHE A 50 12.98 15.26 -2.43
C PHE A 50 13.04 15.30 -3.96
N LYS A 51 11.88 15.45 -4.65
CA LYS A 51 11.79 15.50 -6.12
C LYS A 51 12.48 14.31 -6.82
N LYS A 52 12.42 13.12 -6.22
CA LYS A 52 13.03 11.89 -6.73
C LYS A 52 12.01 10.99 -7.41
N GLU A 53 11.30 11.55 -8.39
CA GLU A 53 10.16 10.89 -9.03
C GLU A 53 10.54 9.63 -9.83
N GLU A 54 11.79 9.53 -10.28
CA GLU A 54 12.31 8.35 -10.96
C GLU A 54 12.25 7.08 -10.09
N TRP A 55 12.35 7.24 -8.76
CA TRP A 55 12.35 6.14 -7.79
C TRP A 55 10.93 5.76 -7.34
N THR A 56 9.95 6.65 -7.48
CA THR A 56 8.58 6.43 -6.97
C THR A 56 7.97 5.13 -7.48
N MET A 57 8.06 4.84 -8.78
CA MET A 57 7.42 3.65 -9.35
C MET A 57 8.03 2.36 -8.81
N THR A 58 9.34 2.35 -8.63
CA THR A 58 10.08 1.24 -8.02
C THR A 58 9.67 1.04 -6.57
N LEU A 59 9.68 2.10 -5.75
CA LEU A 59 9.30 2.01 -4.33
C LEU A 59 7.84 1.63 -4.12
N VAL A 60 6.94 2.09 -4.99
CA VAL A 60 5.54 1.66 -4.99
C VAL A 60 5.48 0.16 -5.26
N THR A 61 6.13 -0.33 -6.31
CA THR A 61 6.08 -1.76 -6.68
C THR A 61 6.68 -2.64 -5.58
N ASP A 62 7.82 -2.24 -5.01
CA ASP A 62 8.49 -3.00 -3.96
C ASP A 62 7.69 -3.03 -2.66
N SER A 63 7.06 -1.91 -2.29
CA SER A 63 6.22 -1.84 -1.10
C SER A 63 4.96 -2.71 -1.24
N HIS A 64 4.33 -2.76 -2.42
CA HIS A 64 3.21 -3.68 -2.67
C HIS A 64 3.62 -5.13 -2.50
N LEU A 65 4.70 -5.55 -3.18
CA LEU A 65 5.17 -6.94 -3.12
C LEU A 65 5.51 -7.35 -1.69
N LEU A 66 6.19 -6.49 -0.94
CA LEU A 66 6.63 -6.80 0.43
C LEU A 66 5.50 -6.72 1.45
N LEU A 67 4.57 -5.77 1.33
CA LEU A 67 3.42 -5.71 2.24
C LEU A 67 2.46 -6.87 2.01
N TYR A 68 2.15 -7.20 0.75
CA TYR A 68 1.25 -8.33 0.44
C TYR A 68 1.88 -9.66 0.85
N SER A 69 3.16 -9.88 0.56
CA SER A 69 3.85 -11.09 1.01
C SER A 69 3.99 -11.15 2.54
N GLY A 70 4.37 -10.05 3.20
CA GLY A 70 4.45 -9.97 4.66
C GLY A 70 3.12 -10.26 5.36
N LEU A 71 2.00 -9.75 4.84
CA LEU A 71 0.65 -10.03 5.36
C LEU A 71 0.27 -11.51 5.23
N LEU A 72 0.66 -12.16 4.13
CA LEU A 72 0.41 -13.57 3.91
C LEU A 72 1.27 -14.45 4.83
N LEU A 73 2.56 -14.13 4.96
CA LEU A 73 3.53 -14.93 5.73
C LEU A 73 3.26 -14.88 7.24
N THR A 74 2.99 -13.68 7.77
CA THR A 74 2.67 -13.47 9.19
C THR A 74 1.30 -14.03 9.60
N GLY A 75 0.47 -14.44 8.64
CA GLY A 75 -0.91 -14.86 8.89
C GLY A 75 -1.84 -13.72 9.31
N ALA A 76 -1.39 -12.47 9.24
CA ALA A 76 -2.17 -11.29 9.59
C ALA A 76 -3.33 -11.03 8.61
N PHE A 77 -3.43 -11.79 7.52
CA PHE A 77 -4.46 -11.70 6.50
C PHE A 77 -5.90 -11.83 7.03
N THR A 78 -6.12 -12.54 8.14
CA THR A 78 -7.47 -12.71 8.74
C THR A 78 -7.79 -11.71 9.84
N THR A 79 -6.88 -10.77 10.11
CA THR A 79 -7.00 -9.82 11.21
C THR A 79 -7.41 -8.43 10.73
N LEU A 80 -7.71 -7.53 11.67
CA LEU A 80 -7.98 -6.12 11.37
C LEU A 80 -6.77 -5.39 10.75
N TYR A 81 -5.57 -5.96 10.79
CA TYR A 81 -4.39 -5.38 10.16
C TYR A 81 -4.48 -5.35 8.63
N LEU A 82 -5.18 -6.31 8.00
CA LEU A 82 -5.34 -6.35 6.55
C LEU A 82 -5.97 -5.06 5.98
N PRO A 83 -7.19 -4.65 6.38
CA PRO A 83 -7.79 -3.44 5.83
C PRO A 83 -6.98 -2.19 6.12
N ILE A 84 -6.36 -2.10 7.30
CA ILE A 84 -5.57 -0.93 7.69
C ILE A 84 -4.36 -0.76 6.76
N VAL A 85 -3.61 -1.82 6.51
CA VAL A 85 -2.42 -1.79 5.65
C VAL A 85 -2.80 -1.52 4.20
N LEU A 86 -3.83 -2.20 3.69
CA LEU A 86 -4.28 -2.03 2.30
C LEU A 86 -4.79 -0.62 2.03
N ILE A 87 -5.62 -0.07 2.92
CA ILE A 87 -6.12 1.31 2.79
C ILE A 87 -4.96 2.30 2.89
N SER A 88 -4.05 2.14 3.87
CA SER A 88 -2.91 3.05 4.04
C SER A 88 -2.00 3.09 2.81
N LEU A 89 -1.74 1.93 2.19
CA LEU A 89 -0.99 1.80 0.95
C LEU A 89 -1.71 2.50 -0.21
N SER A 90 -3.00 2.23 -0.38
CA SER A 90 -3.85 2.89 -1.38
C SER A 90 -3.80 4.41 -1.25
N THR A 91 -4.10 4.96 -0.07
CA THR A 91 -4.13 6.41 0.16
C THR A 91 -2.78 7.05 -0.16
N THR A 92 -1.69 6.40 0.25
CA THR A 92 -0.33 6.90 0.00
C THR A 92 -0.02 6.96 -1.49
N VAL A 93 -0.25 5.87 -2.21
CA VAL A 93 0.01 5.79 -3.66
C VAL A 93 -0.84 6.80 -4.42
N TRP A 94 -2.10 6.97 -3.99
CA TRP A 94 -3.01 7.90 -4.62
C TRP A 94 -2.58 9.35 -4.44
N ILE A 95 -2.26 9.78 -3.21
CA ILE A 95 -1.78 11.13 -2.91
C ILE A 95 -0.50 11.43 -3.69
N ILE A 96 0.46 10.49 -3.69
CA ILE A 96 1.72 10.64 -4.45
C ILE A 96 1.43 10.79 -5.95
N GLY A 97 0.47 10.02 -6.48
CA GLY A 97 0.08 10.13 -7.88
C GLY A 97 -0.49 11.49 -8.27
N ILE A 98 -1.22 12.15 -7.35
CA ILE A 98 -1.71 13.51 -7.58
C ILE A 98 -0.54 14.51 -7.51
N MET A 99 0.31 14.41 -6.48
CA MET A 99 1.43 15.34 -6.30
C MET A 99 2.50 15.25 -7.39
N GLN A 100 2.71 14.07 -7.97
CA GLN A 100 3.67 13.86 -9.06
C GLN A 100 3.03 13.95 -10.46
N LEU A 101 1.74 14.29 -10.56
CA LEU A 101 0.99 14.33 -11.83
C LEU A 101 1.11 13.04 -12.65
N ARG A 102 1.16 11.87 -11.99
CA ARG A 102 1.27 10.58 -12.67
C ARG A 102 -0.07 9.90 -12.72
N ARG A 103 -0.71 9.92 -13.89
CA ARG A 103 -2.00 9.25 -14.14
C ARG A 103 -2.01 7.78 -13.70
N ILE A 104 -0.93 7.04 -13.95
CA ILE A 104 -0.85 5.62 -13.60
C ILE A 104 -0.94 5.39 -12.08
N LEU A 105 -0.27 6.21 -11.26
CA LEU A 105 -0.30 6.09 -9.80
C LEU A 105 -1.67 6.44 -9.23
N ARG A 106 -2.38 7.40 -9.84
CA ARG A 106 -3.76 7.76 -9.45
C ARG A 106 -4.73 6.59 -9.67
N ILE A 107 -4.60 5.90 -10.82
CA ILE A 107 -5.44 4.74 -11.14
C ILE A 107 -5.10 3.55 -10.24
N LEU A 108 -3.82 3.32 -9.97
CA LEU A 108 -3.36 2.27 -9.04
C LEU A 108 -3.92 2.49 -7.63
N GLY A 109 -3.77 3.70 -7.08
CA GLY A 109 -4.31 4.00 -5.74
C GLY A 109 -5.83 3.80 -5.65
N LEU A 110 -6.60 4.24 -6.65
CA LEU A 110 -8.05 3.99 -6.69
C LEU A 110 -8.38 2.49 -6.78
N PHE A 111 -7.61 1.74 -7.57
CA PHE A 111 -7.79 0.30 -7.71
C PHE A 111 -7.48 -0.45 -6.40
N ASP A 112 -6.40 -0.07 -5.71
CA ASP A 112 -6.02 -0.63 -4.42
C ASP A 112 -7.09 -0.35 -3.35
N LEU A 113 -7.71 0.84 -3.37
CA LEU A 113 -8.81 1.16 -2.46
C LEU A 113 -10.00 0.21 -2.65
N ILE A 114 -10.41 -0.02 -3.90
CA ILE A 114 -11.50 -0.93 -4.24
C ILE A 114 -11.16 -2.35 -3.77
N ILE A 115 -9.93 -2.81 -4.03
CA ILE A 115 -9.46 -4.11 -3.55
C ILE A 115 -9.47 -4.19 -2.03
N ALA A 116 -9.03 -3.15 -1.33
CA ALA A 116 -9.00 -3.10 0.12
C ALA A 116 -10.41 -3.25 0.72
N ILE A 117 -11.39 -2.55 0.14
CA ILE A 117 -12.80 -2.63 0.56
C ILE A 117 -13.35 -4.03 0.30
N LEU A 118 -13.14 -4.58 -0.91
CA LEU A 118 -13.61 -5.92 -1.27
C LEU A 118 -12.97 -7.01 -0.40
N ALA A 119 -11.65 -6.96 -0.21
CA ALA A 119 -10.91 -7.92 0.61
C ALA A 119 -11.35 -7.85 2.08
N SER A 120 -11.49 -6.64 2.63
CA SER A 120 -11.99 -6.44 3.99
C SER A 120 -13.40 -7.03 4.17
N LEU A 121 -14.30 -6.80 3.21
CA LEU A 121 -15.66 -7.31 3.28
C LEU A 121 -15.72 -8.83 3.10
N MET A 122 -14.88 -9.41 2.24
CA MET A 122 -14.84 -10.87 2.04
C MET A 122 -14.26 -11.59 3.27
N ILE A 123 -13.24 -11.03 3.91
CA ILE A 123 -12.49 -11.72 4.98
C ILE A 123 -13.09 -11.42 6.37
N LEU A 124 -13.51 -10.18 6.63
CA LEU A 124 -14.04 -9.74 7.92
C LEU A 124 -15.55 -9.46 7.89
N GLY A 125 -16.25 -9.83 6.81
CA GLY A 125 -17.61 -9.37 6.47
C GLY A 125 -18.62 -9.26 7.61
N ALA A 126 -18.79 -10.30 8.42
CA ALA A 126 -19.75 -10.28 9.53
C ALA A 126 -19.45 -9.18 10.58
N LYS A 127 -18.17 -8.89 10.81
CA LYS A 127 -17.72 -7.86 11.75
C LYS A 127 -17.74 -6.46 11.14
N MET A 128 -17.58 -6.35 9.82
CA MET A 128 -17.63 -5.07 9.10
C MET A 128 -19.07 -4.55 8.93
N LEU A 129 -20.04 -5.46 8.82
CA LEU A 129 -21.46 -5.14 8.66
C LEU A 129 -22.17 -4.74 9.96
N GLU A 130 -21.46 -4.68 11.09
CA GLU A 130 -22.00 -4.08 12.31
C GLU A 130 -22.33 -2.59 12.04
N PRO A 131 -23.50 -2.08 12.46
CA PRO A 131 -23.93 -0.73 12.09
C PRO A 131 -22.92 0.37 12.46
N THR A 132 -22.26 0.23 13.61
CA THR A 132 -21.27 1.18 14.11
C THR A 132 -19.98 1.14 13.31
N THR A 133 -19.44 -0.05 13.02
CA THR A 133 -18.20 -0.22 12.23
C THR A 133 -18.40 0.21 10.79
N LEU A 134 -19.55 -0.12 10.21
CA LEU A 134 -19.93 0.28 8.85
C LEU A 134 -19.98 1.81 8.73
N LEU A 135 -20.69 2.47 9.66
CA LEU A 135 -20.80 3.94 9.67
C LEU A 135 -19.44 4.61 9.80
N ILE A 136 -18.57 4.13 10.71
CA ILE A 136 -17.21 4.65 10.86
C ILE A 136 -16.41 4.47 9.57
N SER A 137 -16.46 3.28 8.96
CA SER A 137 -15.72 2.98 7.72
C SER A 137 -16.16 3.88 6.55
N LEU A 138 -17.46 4.14 6.41
CA LEU A 138 -18.01 5.01 5.38
C LEU A 138 -17.61 6.47 5.58
N ILE A 139 -17.58 6.95 6.83
CA ILE A 139 -17.09 8.30 7.14
C ILE A 139 -15.62 8.43 6.76
N VAL A 140 -14.79 7.45 7.14
CA VAL A 140 -13.36 7.45 6.80
C VAL A 140 -13.16 7.48 5.28
N LEU A 141 -13.88 6.63 4.54
CA LEU A 141 -13.85 6.63 3.08
C LEU A 141 -14.31 7.96 2.48
N ALA A 142 -15.40 8.55 2.99
CA ALA A 142 -15.89 9.83 2.51
C ALA A 142 -14.88 10.96 2.75
N VAL A 143 -14.19 10.97 3.90
CA VAL A 143 -13.12 11.92 4.21
C VAL A 143 -11.93 11.72 3.29
N GLU A 144 -11.51 10.47 3.06
CA GLU A 144 -10.40 10.13 2.16
C GLU A 144 -10.68 10.60 0.72
N LEU A 145 -11.86 10.25 0.19
CA LEU A 145 -12.30 10.67 -1.14
C LEU A 145 -12.46 12.19 -1.24
N GLY A 146 -12.94 12.84 -0.18
CA GLY A 146 -13.05 14.30 -0.10
C GLY A 146 -11.69 14.99 -0.15
N LEU A 147 -10.70 14.47 0.59
CA LEU A 147 -9.32 14.97 0.58
C LEU A 147 -8.71 14.83 -0.82
N VAL A 148 -8.85 13.66 -1.44
CA VAL A 148 -8.33 13.40 -2.77
C VAL A 148 -9.02 14.28 -3.81
N ALA A 149 -10.33 14.45 -3.75
CA ALA A 149 -11.06 15.35 -4.63
C ALA A 149 -10.56 16.80 -4.50
N TRP A 150 -10.35 17.27 -3.26
CA TRP A 150 -9.80 18.60 -2.99
C TRP A 150 -8.39 18.78 -3.56
N LEU A 151 -7.50 17.79 -3.38
CA LEU A 151 -6.17 17.81 -3.98
C LEU A 151 -6.23 17.80 -5.52
N SER A 152 -7.12 16.99 -6.10
CA SER A 152 -7.28 16.93 -7.55
C SER A 152 -7.77 18.25 -8.15
N LEU A 153 -8.67 18.94 -7.47
CA LEU A 153 -9.16 20.28 -7.87
C LEU A 153 -8.07 21.34 -7.70
N SER A 154 -7.32 21.29 -6.59
CA SER A 154 -6.25 22.26 -6.31
C SER A 154 -5.10 22.20 -7.32
N ASN A 155 -4.92 21.05 -7.97
CA ASN A 155 -3.89 20.80 -8.97
C ASN A 155 -4.45 20.70 -10.41
N GLU A 156 -5.71 21.12 -10.64
CA GLU A 156 -6.43 20.93 -11.91
C GLU A 156 -5.70 21.56 -13.11
N ASP A 157 -5.17 22.78 -12.95
CA ASP A 157 -4.46 23.51 -14.01
C ASP A 157 -3.18 22.81 -14.50
N GLU A 158 -2.58 22.00 -13.63
CA GLU A 158 -1.40 21.19 -13.96
C GLU A 158 -1.84 19.85 -14.54
N ILE A 159 -2.93 19.26 -14.02
CA ILE A 159 -3.48 17.98 -14.47
C ILE A 159 -4.06 18.05 -15.88
N VAL A 160 -4.67 19.17 -16.28
CA VAL A 160 -5.24 19.34 -17.63
C VAL A 160 -4.15 19.42 -18.71
N LYS A 161 -2.92 19.75 -18.33
CA LYS A 161 -1.77 19.83 -19.24
C LYS A 161 -1.07 18.48 -19.44
N ASP A 162 -1.40 17.47 -18.63
CA ASP A 162 -0.87 16.11 -18.62
C ASP A 162 -1.80 15.14 -19.38
#